data_AF-A0AAJ2VGX6-F1
#
_entry.id   AF-A0AAJ2VGX6-F1
#
_cell.length_a   1.000
_cell.length_b   1.000
_cell.length_c   1.000
_cell.angle_alpha   90.00
_cell.angle_beta   90.00
_cell.angle_gamma   90.00
#
_symmetry.space_group_name_H-M   'P 1'
#
loop_
_entity.id
_entity.type
_entity.pdbx_description
1 polymer ?
#
loop_
_entity_poly.entity_id
_entity_poly.type
_entity_poly.pdbx_seq_one_letter_code
_entity_poly.pdbx_strand_id
1 'polypeptide(L)'
;MTLHELLATEPDGTLEDIASQYETSLFNVVKALPEAQRSLAAGERFDQVWEAITGWGEVTLISHTADAILEFKSELPSGAHRHGYFNLRGKNGLSGHIRAANCRHIAFIERKFMGVDTASVVFFNADGDAMFKIFLGRDSHRQLLTTQVEAFHTLAVELQLEQV
;
A
#
# COMPACT_ATOMS: atom_id res chain seq x y z
N MET A 1 7.42 26.27 1.90
CA MET A 1 6.16 25.50 1.87
C MET A 1 6.33 24.35 2.83
N THR A 2 5.36 24.13 3.71
CA THR A 2 5.35 22.98 4.62
C THR A 2 4.99 21.71 3.86
N LEU A 3 5.25 20.53 4.44
CA LEU A 3 4.89 19.25 3.85
C LEU A 3 3.38 19.13 3.57
N HIS A 4 2.54 19.58 4.51
CA HIS A 4 1.08 19.57 4.34
C HIS A 4 0.62 20.51 3.22
N GLU A 5 1.20 21.71 3.12
CA GLU A 5 0.90 22.64 2.04
C GLU A 5 1.29 22.07 0.68
N LEU A 6 2.45 21.41 0.56
CA LEU A 6 2.87 20.76 -0.67
C LEU A 6 1.89 19.64 -1.05
N LEU A 7 1.57 18.75 -0.12
CA LEU A 7 0.72 17.59 -0.42
C LEU A 7 -0.72 18.00 -0.77
N ALA A 8 -1.19 19.14 -0.26
CA ALA A 8 -2.48 19.71 -0.64
C ALA A 8 -2.54 20.20 -2.10
N THR A 9 -1.40 20.42 -2.78
CA THR A 9 -1.37 20.78 -4.21
C THR A 9 -1.35 19.57 -5.15
N GLU A 10 -1.51 18.35 -4.63
CA GLU A 10 -1.44 17.10 -5.39
C GLU A 10 -0.17 16.98 -6.27
N PRO A 11 1.02 17.09 -5.66
CA PRO A 11 2.28 17.17 -6.41
C PRO A 11 2.52 15.88 -7.18
N ASP A 12 2.85 15.98 -8.47
CA ASP A 12 3.32 14.82 -9.24
C ASP A 12 4.66 14.30 -8.69
N GLY A 13 4.99 13.04 -9.00
CA GLY A 13 6.21 12.38 -8.52
C GLY A 13 5.94 11.41 -7.37
N THR A 14 6.99 10.71 -6.96
CA THR A 14 6.88 9.65 -5.94
C THR A 14 6.79 10.27 -4.55
N LEU A 15 6.11 9.59 -3.62
CA LEU A 15 6.10 10.02 -2.22
C LEU A 15 7.47 9.83 -1.56
N GLU A 16 8.28 8.92 -2.09
CA GLU A 16 9.69 8.72 -1.70
C GLU A 16 10.56 9.93 -2.01
N ASP A 17 10.41 10.54 -3.19
CA ASP A 17 11.15 11.76 -3.54
C ASP A 17 10.80 12.92 -2.60
N ILE A 18 9.51 13.03 -2.23
CA ILE A 18 9.04 14.03 -1.26
C ILE A 18 9.62 13.72 0.13
N ALA A 19 9.67 12.45 0.53
CA ALA A 19 10.25 12.05 1.82
C ALA A 19 11.73 12.44 1.91
N SER A 20 12.49 12.19 0.85
CA SER A 20 13.89 12.59 0.71
C SER A 20 14.04 14.12 0.75
N GLN A 21 13.25 14.86 -0.01
CA GLN A 21 13.30 16.33 -0.05
C GLN A 21 13.01 16.98 1.31
N TYR A 22 12.12 16.39 2.10
CA TYR A 22 11.75 16.90 3.42
C TYR A 22 12.52 16.23 4.57
N GLU A 23 13.55 15.43 4.26
CA GLU A 23 14.40 14.71 5.23
C GLU A 23 13.57 13.97 6.29
N THR A 24 12.52 13.26 5.84
CA THR A 24 11.57 12.54 6.70
C THR A 24 11.28 11.14 6.15
N SER A 25 10.67 10.27 6.95
CA SER A 25 10.24 8.95 6.48
C SER A 25 9.06 9.03 5.50
N LEU A 26 8.94 8.00 4.65
CA LEU A 26 7.82 7.85 3.73
C LEU A 26 6.48 7.84 4.48
N PHE A 27 6.43 7.16 5.62
CA PHE A 27 5.21 7.11 6.44
C PHE A 27 4.79 8.51 6.92
N ASN A 28 5.74 9.37 7.32
CA ASN A 28 5.40 10.75 7.70
C ASN A 28 4.83 11.57 6.54
N VAL A 29 5.34 11.37 5.31
CA VAL A 29 4.75 11.94 4.10
C VAL A 29 3.32 11.44 3.92
N VAL A 30 3.10 10.14 4.03
CA VAL A 30 1.77 9.55 3.90
C VAL A 30 0.82 10.10 4.97
N LYS A 31 1.23 10.21 6.24
CA LYS A 31 0.42 10.83 7.29
C LYS A 31 0.05 12.28 6.99
N ALA A 32 0.90 13.01 6.29
CA ALA A 32 0.66 14.40 5.92
C ALA A 32 -0.21 14.56 4.66
N LEU A 33 -0.54 13.48 3.93
CA LEU A 33 -1.52 13.53 2.85
C LEU A 33 -2.88 14.01 3.37
N PRO A 34 -3.67 14.71 2.53
CA PRO A 34 -5.06 15.04 2.84
C PRO A 34 -5.82 13.80 3.31
N GLU A 35 -6.68 13.95 4.33
CA GLU A 35 -7.42 12.80 4.90
C GLU A 35 -8.30 12.10 3.86
N ALA A 36 -8.84 12.85 2.89
CA ALA A 36 -9.61 12.30 1.78
C ALA A 36 -8.80 11.38 0.84
N GLN A 37 -7.46 11.46 0.88
CA GLN A 37 -6.56 10.66 0.05
C GLN A 37 -5.94 9.48 0.81
N ARG A 38 -6.21 9.35 2.12
CA ARG A 38 -5.60 8.28 2.91
C ARG A 38 -6.43 7.77 4.09
N SER A 39 -6.40 6.46 4.28
CA SER A 39 -6.82 5.81 5.52
C SER A 39 -5.65 5.04 6.13
N LEU A 40 -5.46 5.17 7.45
CA LEU A 40 -4.35 4.55 8.17
C LEU A 40 -4.87 3.43 9.06
N ALA A 41 -4.11 2.34 9.15
CA ALA A 41 -4.36 1.21 10.03
C ALA A 41 -3.08 0.77 10.75
N ALA A 42 -3.26 0.11 11.89
CA ALA A 42 -2.16 -0.47 12.66
C ALA A 42 -1.60 -1.73 11.99
N GLY A 43 -0.30 -1.97 12.10
CA GLY A 43 0.37 -3.12 11.48
C GLY A 43 -0.15 -4.48 11.96
N GLU A 44 -0.77 -4.53 13.14
CA GLU A 44 -1.46 -5.70 13.69
C GLU A 44 -2.62 -6.17 12.80
N ARG A 45 -3.12 -5.32 11.90
CA ARG A 45 -4.16 -5.64 10.90
C ARG A 45 -3.60 -6.32 9.65
N PHE A 46 -2.30 -6.66 9.62
CA PHE A 46 -1.64 -7.31 8.48
C PHE A 46 -2.42 -8.50 7.91
N ASP A 47 -2.82 -9.46 8.75
CA ASP A 47 -3.48 -10.68 8.29
C ASP A 47 -4.87 -10.39 7.70
N GLN A 48 -5.64 -9.50 8.34
CA GLN A 48 -6.96 -9.08 7.83
C GLN A 48 -6.85 -8.38 6.48
N VAL A 49 -5.89 -7.46 6.35
CA VAL A 49 -5.65 -6.74 5.10
C VAL A 49 -5.16 -7.70 4.01
N TRP A 50 -4.18 -8.55 4.32
CA TRP A 50 -3.63 -9.49 3.34
C TRP A 50 -4.70 -10.44 2.83
N GLU A 51 -5.46 -11.06 3.72
CA GLU A 51 -6.52 -12.01 3.37
C GLU A 51 -7.60 -11.35 2.52
N ALA A 52 -8.04 -10.13 2.88
CA ALA A 52 -9.03 -9.40 2.10
C ALA A 52 -8.55 -9.16 0.65
N ILE A 53 -7.29 -8.73 0.47
CA ILE A 53 -6.72 -8.45 -0.85
C ILE A 53 -6.62 -9.72 -1.71
N THR A 54 -6.45 -10.91 -1.11
CA THR A 54 -6.45 -12.17 -1.90
C THR A 54 -7.76 -12.39 -2.65
N GLY A 55 -8.87 -11.80 -2.19
CA GLY A 55 -10.18 -11.86 -2.84
C GLY A 55 -10.42 -10.81 -3.93
N TRP A 56 -9.48 -9.90 -4.18
CA TRP A 56 -9.68 -8.76 -5.10
C TRP A 56 -9.36 -9.09 -6.57
N GLY A 57 -8.84 -10.29 -6.85
CA GLY A 57 -8.34 -10.66 -8.18
C GLY A 57 -6.92 -10.15 -8.42
N GLU A 58 -6.59 -9.86 -9.68
CA GLU A 58 -5.24 -9.47 -10.08
C GLU A 58 -4.87 -8.06 -9.59
N VAL A 59 -3.76 -7.96 -8.88
CA VAL A 59 -3.16 -6.71 -8.35
C VAL A 59 -1.68 -6.64 -8.75
N THR A 60 -1.04 -5.49 -8.52
CA THR A 60 0.41 -5.34 -8.71
C THR A 60 1.11 -5.18 -7.37
N LEU A 61 1.91 -6.17 -6.97
CA LEU A 61 2.80 -6.05 -5.82
C LEU A 61 4.11 -5.39 -6.25
N ILE A 62 4.57 -4.40 -5.49
CA ILE A 62 5.79 -3.64 -5.77
C ILE A 62 6.73 -3.67 -4.57
N SER A 63 7.98 -4.05 -4.82
CA SER A 63 9.12 -3.78 -3.93
C SER A 63 9.87 -2.57 -4.47
N HIS A 64 9.90 -1.48 -3.69
CA HIS A 64 10.57 -0.23 -4.05
C HIS A 64 11.75 0.00 -3.10
N THR A 65 12.95 0.00 -3.67
CA THR A 65 14.20 0.34 -2.97
C THR A 65 14.90 1.48 -3.69
N ALA A 66 15.95 2.04 -3.12
CA ALA A 66 16.74 3.08 -3.77
C ALA A 66 17.32 2.65 -5.13
N ASP A 67 17.63 1.36 -5.29
CA ASP A 67 18.35 0.85 -6.45
C ASP A 67 17.47 0.08 -7.45
N ALA A 68 16.29 -0.38 -7.02
CA ALA A 68 15.41 -1.18 -7.86
C ALA A 68 13.94 -1.04 -7.46
N ILE A 69 13.10 -0.95 -8.50
CA ILE A 69 11.65 -1.12 -8.42
C ILE A 69 11.32 -2.43 -9.12
N LEU A 70 10.80 -3.39 -8.37
CA LEU A 70 10.36 -4.68 -8.89
C LEU A 70 8.85 -4.78 -8.75
N GLU A 71 8.19 -5.10 -9.84
CA GLU A 71 6.73 -5.23 -9.90
C GLU A 71 6.35 -6.66 -10.29
N PHE A 72 5.31 -7.19 -9.65
CA PHE A 72 4.74 -8.47 -10.00
C PHE A 72 3.21 -8.38 -10.06
N LYS A 73 2.67 -8.63 -11.25
CA LYS A 73 1.23 -8.61 -11.50
C LYS A 73 0.66 -10.02 -11.37
N SER A 74 -0.18 -10.24 -10.37
CA SER A 74 -0.89 -11.51 -10.16
C SER A 74 -2.02 -11.36 -9.16
N GLU A 75 -2.86 -12.39 -9.03
CA GLU A 75 -3.61 -12.58 -7.78
C GLU A 75 -2.63 -12.69 -6.60
N LEU A 76 -2.97 -12.08 -5.47
CA LEU A 76 -2.13 -12.13 -4.27
C LEU A 76 -2.22 -13.53 -3.64
N PRO A 77 -1.10 -14.25 -3.42
CA PRO A 77 -1.15 -15.59 -2.83
C PRO A 77 -1.56 -15.53 -1.36
N SER A 78 -2.31 -16.53 -0.91
CA SER A 78 -2.50 -16.75 0.53
C SER A 78 -1.19 -17.11 1.21
N GLY A 79 -1.16 -17.06 2.54
CA GLY A 79 0.04 -17.38 3.31
C GLY A 79 -0.24 -17.99 4.67
N ALA A 80 0.84 -18.34 5.37
CA ALA A 80 0.76 -18.87 6.73
C ALA A 80 1.97 -18.47 7.57
N HIS A 81 1.72 -18.18 8.85
CA HIS A 81 2.78 -17.88 9.81
C HIS A 81 3.54 -19.13 10.23
N ARG A 82 4.88 -19.08 10.14
CA ARG A 82 5.78 -20.12 10.64
C ARG A 82 7.17 -19.53 10.88
N HIS A 83 7.79 -19.88 12.01
CA HIS A 83 9.16 -19.46 12.37
C HIS A 83 9.41 -17.93 12.29
N GLY A 84 8.41 -17.11 12.63
CA GLY A 84 8.53 -15.65 12.64
C GLY A 84 8.35 -14.97 11.27
N TYR A 85 7.90 -15.71 10.26
CA TYR A 85 7.58 -15.20 8.93
C TYR A 85 6.16 -15.58 8.52
N PHE A 86 5.52 -14.71 7.74
CA PHE A 86 4.36 -15.01 6.92
C PHE A 86 4.84 -15.55 5.56
N ASN A 87 4.53 -16.82 5.28
CA ASN A 87 5.08 -17.56 4.13
C ASN A 87 4.04 -17.62 3.02
N LEU A 88 4.36 -17.05 1.85
CA LEU A 88 3.46 -16.98 0.70
C LEU A 88 3.36 -18.34 0.01
N ARG A 89 2.14 -18.79 -0.28
CA ARG A 89 1.83 -20.03 -1.00
C ARG A 89 1.53 -19.74 -2.47
N GLY A 90 2.55 -19.26 -3.16
CA GLY A 90 2.51 -18.94 -4.58
C GLY A 90 2.19 -20.14 -5.47
N LYS A 91 1.24 -19.96 -6.39
CA LYS A 91 0.98 -20.90 -7.51
C LYS A 91 1.30 -20.29 -8.88
N ASN A 92 1.31 -18.95 -8.96
CA ASN A 92 1.41 -18.18 -10.21
C ASN A 92 2.70 -17.34 -10.25
N GLY A 93 3.83 -17.90 -9.81
CA GLY A 93 5.14 -17.25 -9.84
C GLY A 93 5.48 -16.37 -8.62
N LEU A 94 4.51 -15.64 -8.05
CA LEU A 94 4.75 -14.86 -6.83
C LEU A 94 4.84 -15.77 -5.60
N SER A 95 6.01 -15.85 -4.97
CA SER A 95 6.24 -16.54 -3.70
C SER A 95 7.25 -15.77 -2.85
N GLY A 96 7.43 -16.16 -1.59
CA GLY A 96 8.39 -15.53 -0.70
C GLY A 96 7.98 -15.55 0.77
N HIS A 97 8.65 -14.72 1.56
CA HIS A 97 8.48 -14.66 3.01
C HIS A 97 8.48 -13.21 3.47
N ILE A 98 7.51 -12.85 4.30
CA ILE A 98 7.37 -11.50 4.86
C ILE A 98 7.54 -11.59 6.37
N ARG A 99 8.40 -10.77 6.96
CA ARG A 99 8.43 -10.59 8.43
C ARG A 99 7.28 -9.69 8.85
N ALA A 100 6.05 -10.22 8.83
CA ALA A 100 4.84 -9.44 9.12
C ALA A 100 4.87 -8.74 10.48
N ALA A 101 5.56 -9.31 11.47
CA ALA A 101 5.78 -8.68 12.79
C ALA A 101 6.57 -7.35 12.74
N ASN A 102 7.27 -7.06 11.63
CA ASN A 102 7.93 -5.77 11.43
C ASN A 102 6.97 -4.71 10.86
N CYS A 103 5.78 -5.09 10.38
CA CYS A 103 4.78 -4.14 9.91
C CYS A 103 4.22 -3.36 11.11
N ARG A 104 4.36 -2.04 11.08
CA ARG A 104 3.87 -1.14 12.14
C ARG A 104 2.67 -0.31 11.70
N HIS A 105 2.61 0.02 10.42
CA HIS A 105 1.52 0.79 9.86
C HIS A 105 1.14 0.24 8.49
N ILE A 106 -0.13 0.42 8.15
CA ILE A 106 -0.69 0.13 6.83
C ILE A 106 -1.41 1.40 6.39
N ALA A 107 -1.24 1.81 5.13
CA ALA A 107 -1.99 2.92 4.57
C ALA A 107 -2.68 2.54 3.27
N PHE A 108 -3.95 2.90 3.18
CA PHE A 108 -4.76 2.91 1.97
C PHE A 108 -4.65 4.30 1.39
N ILE A 109 -4.10 4.44 0.18
CA ILE A 109 -3.79 5.72 -0.44
C ILE A 109 -4.46 5.80 -1.81
N GLU A 110 -5.25 6.85 -2.01
CA GLU A 110 -5.81 7.24 -3.30
C GLU A 110 -5.28 8.61 -3.71
N ARG A 111 -4.59 8.67 -4.85
CA ARG A 111 -4.05 9.92 -5.38
C ARG A 111 -3.83 9.84 -6.88
N LYS A 112 -3.65 11.00 -7.52
CA LYS A 112 -3.12 11.06 -8.87
C LYS A 112 -1.60 10.86 -8.85
N PHE A 113 -1.12 10.11 -9.83
CA PHE A 113 0.30 9.96 -10.14
C PHE A 113 0.47 10.09 -11.66
N MET A 114 1.17 11.15 -12.09
CA MET A 114 1.31 11.52 -13.51
C MET A 114 -0.05 11.69 -14.19
N GLY A 115 -0.99 12.34 -13.49
CA GLY A 115 -2.35 12.61 -13.97
C GLY A 115 -3.31 11.40 -13.97
N VAL A 116 -2.86 10.21 -13.55
CA VAL A 116 -3.68 8.99 -13.52
C VAL A 116 -4.09 8.66 -12.09
N ASP A 117 -5.37 8.36 -11.87
CA ASP A 117 -5.87 7.92 -10.56
C ASP A 117 -5.25 6.59 -10.16
N THR A 118 -4.69 6.53 -8.96
CA THR A 118 -4.06 5.33 -8.38
C THR A 118 -4.67 5.04 -7.02
N ALA A 119 -4.81 3.76 -6.70
CA ALA A 119 -5.19 3.27 -5.39
C ALA A 119 -4.18 2.21 -4.95
N SER A 120 -3.64 2.35 -3.75
CA SER A 120 -2.58 1.47 -3.24
C SER A 120 -2.72 1.19 -1.75
N VAL A 121 -2.30 -0.01 -1.35
CA VAL A 121 -2.11 -0.41 0.05
C VAL A 121 -0.61 -0.51 0.32
N VAL A 122 -0.10 0.28 1.25
CA VAL A 122 1.34 0.34 1.58
C VAL A 122 1.56 -0.16 3.00
N PHE A 123 2.52 -1.06 3.17
CA PHE A 123 2.88 -1.66 4.45
C PHE A 123 4.20 -1.07 4.92
N PHE A 124 4.24 -0.51 6.12
CA PHE A 124 5.41 0.22 6.64
C PHE A 124 6.09 -0.53 7.78
N ASN A 125 7.42 -0.46 7.81
CA ASN A 125 8.22 -0.95 8.93
C ASN A 125 8.25 0.07 10.09
N ALA A 126 9.04 -0.22 11.14
CA ALA A 126 9.19 0.66 12.31
C ALA A 126 9.93 1.98 12.01
N ASP A 127 10.75 2.01 10.97
CA ASP A 127 11.49 3.21 10.53
C ASP A 127 10.62 4.13 9.66
N GLY A 128 9.42 3.66 9.28
CA GLY A 128 8.48 4.39 8.43
C GLY A 128 8.74 4.21 6.93
N ASP A 129 9.57 3.24 6.55
CA ASP A 129 9.81 2.88 5.15
C ASP A 129 8.79 1.84 4.67
N ALA A 130 8.46 1.87 3.38
CA ALA A 130 7.61 0.84 2.78
C ALA A 130 8.35 -0.50 2.72
N MET A 131 7.78 -1.53 3.34
CA MET A 131 8.20 -2.92 3.15
C MET A 131 7.89 -3.38 1.72
N PHE A 132 6.70 -3.01 1.23
CA PHE A 132 6.20 -3.23 -0.12
C PHE A 132 4.87 -2.48 -0.29
N LYS A 133 4.38 -2.44 -1.53
CA LYS A 133 3.11 -1.80 -1.92
C LYS A 133 2.27 -2.78 -2.72
N ILE A 134 0.95 -2.63 -2.66
CA ILE A 134 0.01 -3.33 -3.53
C ILE A 134 -0.84 -2.29 -4.23
N PHE A 135 -0.83 -2.26 -5.56
CA PHE A 135 -1.66 -1.37 -6.37
C PHE A 135 -2.84 -2.14 -6.96
N LEU A 136 -4.00 -1.48 -6.99
CA LEU A 136 -5.16 -2.01 -7.67
C LEU A 136 -4.90 -2.15 -9.18
N GLY A 137 -5.52 -3.17 -9.76
CA GLY A 137 -5.49 -3.46 -11.18
C GLY A 137 -6.24 -2.41 -12.01
N ARG A 138 -5.99 -2.47 -13.31
CA ARG A 138 -6.64 -1.61 -14.31
C ARG A 138 -7.28 -2.40 -15.42
N ASP A 139 -8.33 -1.83 -16.00
CA ASP A 139 -8.96 -2.34 -17.21
C ASP A 139 -8.15 -2.02 -18.48
N SER A 140 -8.68 -2.43 -19.64
CA SER A 140 -8.08 -2.15 -20.95
C SER A 140 -8.00 -0.65 -21.31
N HIS A 141 -8.74 0.21 -20.61
CA HIS A 141 -8.75 1.67 -20.77
C HIS A 141 -7.83 2.38 -19.75
N ARG A 142 -7.04 1.61 -18.98
CA ARG A 142 -6.17 2.09 -17.91
C ARG A 142 -6.93 2.75 -16.76
N GLN A 143 -8.22 2.48 -16.59
CA GLN A 143 -8.99 2.91 -15.43
C GLN A 143 -8.89 1.88 -14.31
N LEU A 144 -8.98 2.30 -13.06
CA LEU A 144 -9.01 1.37 -11.92
C LEU A 144 -10.23 0.45 -12.03
N LEU A 145 -10.06 -0.82 -11.67
CA LEU A 145 -11.16 -1.77 -11.66
C LEU A 145 -12.17 -1.39 -10.57
N THR A 146 -13.39 -1.02 -10.95
CA THR A 146 -14.43 -0.54 -10.02
C THR A 146 -14.68 -1.50 -8.87
N THR A 147 -14.73 -2.81 -9.13
CA THR A 147 -14.94 -3.84 -8.09
C THR A 147 -13.82 -3.88 -7.06
N GLN A 148 -12.57 -3.62 -7.47
CA GLN A 148 -11.45 -3.52 -6.53
C GLN A 148 -11.49 -2.22 -5.74
N VAL A 149 -11.89 -1.11 -6.37
CA VAL A 149 -12.03 0.19 -5.69
C VAL A 149 -13.11 0.11 -4.60
N GLU A 150 -14.27 -0.50 -4.89
CA GLU A 150 -15.33 -0.71 -3.91
C GLU A 150 -14.86 -1.57 -2.72
N ALA A 151 -14.14 -2.67 -2.99
CA ALA A 151 -13.58 -3.54 -1.95
C ALA A 151 -12.50 -2.83 -1.13
N PHE A 152 -11.67 -2.01 -1.78
CA PHE A 152 -10.64 -1.19 -1.15
C PHE A 152 -11.26 -0.16 -0.18
N HIS A 153 -12.30 0.56 -0.60
CA HIS A 153 -13.02 1.52 0.26
C HIS A 153 -13.71 0.82 1.43
N THR A 154 -14.36 -0.31 1.18
CA THR A 154 -15.04 -1.10 2.21
C THR A 154 -14.05 -1.48 3.32
N LEU A 155 -12.91 -2.08 2.95
CA LEU A 155 -11.89 -2.48 3.92
C LEU A 155 -11.27 -1.27 4.65
N ALA A 156 -11.03 -0.17 3.95
CA ALA A 156 -10.48 1.04 4.57
C ALA A 156 -11.41 1.61 5.67
N VAL A 157 -12.72 1.61 5.42
CA VAL A 157 -13.73 2.05 6.38
C VAL A 157 -13.84 1.09 7.57
N GLU A 158 -13.90 -0.22 7.31
CA GLU A 158 -13.94 -1.24 8.38
C GLU A 158 -12.76 -1.09 9.35
N LEU A 159 -11.55 -0.92 8.83
CA LEU A 159 -10.34 -0.77 9.63
C LEU A 159 -10.25 0.55 10.41
N GLN A 160 -11.00 1.59 10.01
CA GLN A 160 -11.12 2.83 10.79
C GLN A 160 -12.09 2.65 11.96
N LEU A 161 -13.19 1.92 11.77
CA LEU A 161 -14.20 1.70 12.81
C LEU A 161 -13.67 0.82 13.95
N GLU A 162 -12.79 -0.13 13.64
CA GLU A 162 -12.16 -1.01 14.63
C GLU A 162 -11.02 -0.36 15.45
N GLN A 163 -10.69 0.91 15.19
CA GLN A 163 -9.68 1.67 15.97
C GLN A 163 -10.28 2.45 17.14
N VAL A 164 -11.62 2.44 17.28
CA VAL A 164 -12.38 3.14 18.34
C VAL A 164 -12.63 2.25 19.54
#